data_AF-A0A538FU22-F1
#
_entry.id   AF-A0A538FU22-F1
#
_cell.length_a   1.000
_cell.length_b   1.000
_cell.length_c   1.000
_cell.angle_alpha   90.00
_cell.angle_beta   90.00
_cell.angle_gamma   90.00
#
_symmetry.space_group_name_H-M   'P 1'
#
loop_
_entity.id
_entity.type
_entity.pdbx_description
1 polymer ?
#
loop_
_entity_poly.entity_id
_entity_poly.type
_entity_poly.pdbx_seq_one_letter_code
_entity_poly.pdbx_strand_id
1 'polypeptide(L)'
;MKRMTSRLTTEIAAELAEQLDLDVHDVPICLACLSFVLIAIRSGEERKIRREVNRMTPDLWAEGLEQPLRLALERAVERGVPLAPEALADLDERRGRSTVARAVVLRLGRQLDDHARGDFLKMGFEPWPPRGGAMLA
;
A
#
# COMPACT_ATOMS: atom_id res chain seq x y z
N MET A 1 5.00 25.53 -19.47
CA MET A 1 5.54 24.66 -18.40
C MET A 1 6.15 23.42 -19.04
N LYS A 2 7.48 23.29 -19.03
CA LYS A 2 8.18 22.11 -19.58
C LYS A 2 7.88 20.91 -18.67
N ARG A 3 7.36 19.81 -19.22
CA ARG A 3 7.34 18.53 -18.52
C ARG A 3 8.79 18.10 -18.35
N MET A 4 9.36 18.40 -17.19
CA MET A 4 10.60 17.78 -16.74
C MET A 4 10.27 16.29 -16.63
N THR A 5 10.94 15.45 -17.41
CA THR A 5 10.82 14.00 -17.35
C THR A 5 11.16 13.58 -15.92
N SER A 6 10.13 13.40 -15.10
CA SER A 6 10.26 12.92 -13.72
C SER A 6 10.97 11.58 -13.78
N ARG A 7 12.16 11.50 -13.17
CA ARG A 7 12.87 10.22 -12.98
C ARG A 7 12.05 9.26 -12.11
N LEU A 8 11.10 9.79 -11.34
CA LEU A 8 10.15 9.01 -10.57
C LEU A 8 9.02 8.52 -11.48
N THR A 9 9.22 7.35 -12.10
CA THR A 9 8.17 6.61 -12.81
C THR A 9 7.31 5.81 -11.83
N THR A 10 6.22 5.21 -12.32
CA THR A 10 5.35 4.36 -11.48
C THR A 10 6.08 3.13 -10.96
N GLU A 11 6.92 2.53 -11.80
CA GLU A 11 7.71 1.33 -11.49
C GLU A 11 8.75 1.64 -10.41
N ILE A 12 9.50 2.73 -10.59
CA ILE A 12 10.47 3.22 -9.60
C ILE A 12 9.78 3.57 -8.28
N ALA A 13 8.62 4.22 -8.33
CA ALA A 13 7.86 4.55 -7.12
C ALA A 13 7.39 3.29 -6.39
N ALA A 14 7.04 2.22 -7.12
CA ALA A 14 6.70 0.93 -6.52
C ALA A 14 7.92 0.29 -5.83
N GLU A 15 9.07 0.24 -6.50
CA GLU A 15 10.32 -0.26 -5.92
C GLU A 15 10.76 0.52 -4.67
N LEU A 16 10.61 1.85 -4.70
CA LEU A 16 10.86 2.69 -3.54
C LEU A 16 9.86 2.40 -2.42
N ALA A 17 8.57 2.27 -2.74
CA ALA A 17 7.53 1.99 -1.75
C ALA A 17 7.80 0.69 -0.99
N GLU A 18 8.38 -0.34 -1.62
CA GLU A 18 8.79 -1.59 -0.96
C GLU A 18 9.92 -1.41 0.05
N GLN A 19 10.78 -0.40 -0.13
CA GLN A 19 11.91 -0.09 0.76
C GLN A 19 11.53 0.84 1.91
N LEU A 20 10.31 1.39 1.90
CA LEU A 20 9.80 2.21 2.98
C LEU A 20 9.32 1.32 4.13
N ASP A 21 9.73 1.69 5.33
CA ASP A 21 9.31 1.05 6.57
C ASP A 21 7.91 1.55 6.95
N LEU A 22 6.91 1.06 6.21
CA LEU A 22 5.49 1.36 6.38
C LEU A 22 4.72 0.04 6.40
N ASP A 23 3.96 -0.16 7.46
CA ASP A 23 3.05 -1.29 7.66
C ASP A 23 1.61 -0.80 7.75
N VAL A 24 0.68 -1.53 7.13
CA VAL A 24 -0.74 -1.19 7.12
C VAL A 24 -1.37 -1.10 8.50
N HIS A 25 -0.81 -1.76 9.52
CA HIS A 25 -1.29 -1.72 10.90
C HIS A 25 -0.69 -0.58 11.73
N ASP A 26 0.42 0.00 11.29
CA ASP A 26 1.14 1.08 12.00
C ASP A 26 0.81 2.47 11.45
N VAL A 27 0.06 2.54 10.34
CA VAL A 27 -0.36 3.79 9.69
C VAL A 27 -1.81 4.11 10.09
N PRO A 28 -2.10 5.33 10.59
CA PRO A 28 -3.45 5.73 11.03
C PRO A 28 -4.35 6.10 9.84
N ILE A 29 -4.70 5.13 9.00
CA ILE A 29 -5.57 5.29 7.83
C ILE A 29 -6.85 4.46 7.96
N CYS A 30 -7.91 4.85 7.24
CA CYS A 30 -9.15 4.08 7.22
C CYS A 30 -8.98 2.79 6.42
N LEU A 31 -8.99 1.65 7.12
CA LEU A 31 -8.91 0.33 6.48
C LEU A 31 -10.13 0.05 5.59
N ALA A 32 -11.30 0.63 5.89
CA ALA A 32 -12.46 0.51 5.02
C ALA A 32 -12.25 1.25 3.69
N CYS A 33 -11.65 2.45 3.70
CA CYS A 33 -11.25 3.15 2.47
C CYS A 33 -10.19 2.36 1.68
N LEU A 34 -9.18 1.82 2.38
CA LEU A 34 -8.15 1.00 1.76
C LEU A 34 -8.72 -0.30 1.15
N SER A 35 -9.82 -0.83 1.70
CA SER A 35 -10.47 -2.04 1.20
C SER A 35 -10.96 -1.93 -0.25
N PHE A 36 -11.28 -0.72 -0.75
CA PHE A 36 -11.61 -0.52 -2.17
C PHE A 36 -10.44 -0.86 -3.09
N VAL A 37 -9.21 -0.53 -2.66
CA VAL A 37 -7.97 -0.88 -3.38
C VAL A 37 -7.73 -2.38 -3.31
N LEU A 38 -7.87 -3.00 -2.13
CA LEU A 38 -7.78 -4.45 -1.96
C LEU A 38 -8.76 -5.20 -2.85
N ILE A 39 -10.03 -4.79 -2.90
CA ILE A 39 -11.06 -5.43 -3.73
C ILE A 39 -10.71 -5.30 -5.21
N ALA A 40 -10.14 -4.17 -5.62
CA ALA A 40 -9.64 -4.00 -6.98
C ALA A 40 -8.41 -4.90 -7.27
N ILE A 41 -7.49 -5.05 -6.31
CA ILE A 41 -6.34 -5.96 -6.43
C ILE A 41 -6.83 -7.40 -6.64
N ARG A 42 -7.80 -7.85 -5.85
CA ARG A 42 -8.38 -9.20 -5.96
C ARG A 42 -9.03 -9.50 -7.30
N SER A 43 -9.48 -8.49 -8.04
CA SER A 43 -10.06 -8.72 -9.37
C SER A 43 -9.01 -8.90 -10.47
N GLY A 44 -7.73 -8.58 -10.22
CA GLY A 44 -6.64 -8.69 -11.20
C GLY A 44 -6.73 -7.70 -12.37
N GLU A 45 -7.65 -6.73 -12.32
CA GLU A 45 -7.89 -5.79 -13.41
C GLU A 45 -7.06 -4.52 -13.22
N GLU A 46 -5.93 -4.41 -13.94
CA GLU A 46 -5.00 -3.27 -13.86
C GLU A 46 -5.67 -1.89 -13.97
N ARG A 47 -6.66 -1.76 -14.87
CA ARG A 47 -7.39 -0.50 -15.04
C ARG A 47 -8.20 -0.14 -13.79
N LYS A 48 -8.80 -1.14 -13.13
CA LYS A 48 -9.59 -0.96 -11.92
C LYS A 48 -8.70 -0.65 -10.72
N ILE A 49 -7.57 -1.35 -10.59
CA ILE A 49 -6.55 -1.08 -9.56
C ILE A 49 -6.10 0.38 -9.65
N ARG A 50 -5.66 0.83 -10.84
CA ARG A 50 -5.22 2.22 -11.07
C ARG A 50 -6.32 3.23 -10.74
N ARG A 51 -7.56 2.93 -11.10
CA ARG A 51 -8.71 3.80 -10.82
C ARG A 51 -8.92 3.95 -9.32
N GLU A 52 -9.00 2.86 -8.56
CA GLU A 52 -9.29 2.91 -7.13
C GLU A 52 -8.11 3.51 -6.34
N VAL A 53 -6.85 3.21 -6.71
CA VAL A 53 -5.69 3.90 -6.13
C VAL A 53 -5.79 5.41 -6.35
N ASN A 54 -5.99 5.86 -7.59
CA ASN A 54 -6.10 7.29 -7.88
C ASN A 54 -7.25 7.98 -7.13
N ARG A 55 -8.34 7.25 -6.88
CA ARG A 55 -9.52 7.74 -6.18
C ARG A 55 -9.30 7.81 -4.67
N MET A 56 -8.70 6.78 -4.07
CA MET A 56 -8.58 6.64 -2.62
C MET A 56 -7.35 7.31 -2.02
N THR A 57 -6.25 7.48 -2.77
CA THR A 57 -5.02 8.09 -2.21
C THR A 57 -5.27 9.48 -1.59
N PRO A 58 -6.04 10.41 -2.19
CA PRO A 58 -6.32 11.70 -1.56
C PRO A 58 -7.09 11.60 -0.23
N ASP A 59 -8.02 10.65 -0.11
CA ASP A 59 -8.81 10.45 1.11
C ASP A 59 -7.91 9.85 2.22
N LEU A 60 -7.18 8.78 1.91
CA LEU A 60 -6.20 8.16 2.83
C LEU A 60 -5.08 9.13 3.24
N TRP A 61 -4.70 10.05 2.34
CA TRP A 61 -3.78 11.14 2.65
C TRP A 61 -4.31 12.05 3.76
N ALA A 62 -5.56 12.51 3.61
CA ALA A 62 -6.20 13.42 4.56
C ALA A 62 -6.51 12.75 5.90
N GLU A 63 -6.74 11.43 5.91
CA GLU A 63 -7.01 10.65 7.12
C GLU A 63 -5.77 10.51 8.03
N GLY A 64 -4.59 10.27 7.44
CA GLY A 64 -3.39 10.09 8.25
C GLY A 64 -2.13 9.56 7.56
N LEU A 65 -2.14 9.33 6.24
CA LEU A 65 -0.95 8.83 5.52
C LEU A 65 0.18 9.88 5.40
N GLU A 66 -0.16 11.18 5.43
CA GLU A 66 0.80 12.27 5.14
C GLU A 66 2.08 12.18 5.99
N GLN A 67 1.94 12.18 7.31
CA GLN A 67 3.08 12.24 8.22
C GLN A 67 3.92 10.95 8.22
N PRO A 68 3.33 9.74 8.31
CA PRO A 68 4.08 8.49 8.21
C PRO A 68 4.89 8.38 6.92
N LEU A 69 4.29 8.72 5.77
CA LEU A 69 4.98 8.64 4.49
C LEU A 69 6.13 9.65 4.40
N ARG A 70 5.93 10.88 4.88
CA ARG A 70 7.00 11.88 4.94
C ARG A 70 8.18 11.39 5.78
N LEU A 71 7.92 10.93 7.00
CA LEU A 71 8.97 10.43 7.90
C LEU A 71 9.69 9.22 7.32
N ALA A 72 8.97 8.30 6.68
CA ALA A 72 9.57 7.14 6.03
C ALA A 72 10.52 7.56 4.89
N LEU A 73 10.13 8.57 4.10
CA LEU A 73 10.96 9.12 3.03
C LEU A 73 12.18 9.89 3.56
N GLU A 74 12.02 10.70 4.60
CA GLU A 74 13.13 11.40 5.26
C GLU A 74 14.18 10.39 5.78
N ARG A 75 13.74 9.33 6.47
CA ARG A 75 14.63 8.24 6.89
C ARG A 75 15.28 7.52 5.71
N ALA A 76 14.57 7.36 4.59
CA ALA A 76 15.12 6.75 3.38
C ALA A 76 16.22 7.64 2.76
N VAL A 77 16.04 8.97 2.78
CA VAL A 77 17.08 9.94 2.39
C VAL A 77 18.30 9.81 3.28
N GLU A 78 18.12 9.75 4.61
CA GLU A 78 19.22 9.58 5.57
C GLU A 78 20.01 8.28 5.34
N ARG A 79 19.32 7.20 4.94
CA ARG A 79 19.96 5.91 4.58
C ARG A 79 20.59 5.89 3.19
N GLY A 80 20.46 6.96 2.40
CA GLY A 80 20.98 7.01 1.03
C GLY A 80 20.22 6.16 0.03
N VAL A 81 18.93 5.90 0.27
CA VAL A 81 18.08 5.15 -0.68
C VAL A 81 17.98 5.96 -1.99
N PRO A 82 18.33 5.36 -3.15
CA PRO A 82 18.24 6.05 -4.44
C PRO A 82 16.83 6.60 -4.69
N LEU A 83 16.76 7.82 -5.24
CA LEU A 83 15.53 8.51 -5.62
C LEU A 83 14.57 8.88 -4.47
N ALA A 84 14.94 8.63 -3.20
CA ALA A 84 14.18 9.10 -2.05
C ALA A 84 14.08 10.64 -1.99
N PRO A 85 15.13 11.44 -2.29
CA PRO A 85 15.00 12.90 -2.34
C PRO A 85 14.01 13.38 -3.41
N GLU A 86 14.02 12.76 -4.59
CA GLU A 86 13.09 13.07 -5.67
C GLU A 86 11.65 12.69 -5.32
N ALA A 87 11.46 11.57 -4.62
CA ALA A 87 10.16 11.18 -4.11
C ALA A 87 9.63 12.13 -3.03
N LEU A 88 10.50 12.64 -2.15
CA LEU A 88 10.13 13.66 -1.17
C LEU A 88 9.73 14.97 -1.86
N ALA A 89 10.44 15.38 -2.91
CA ALA A 89 10.07 16.54 -3.72
C ALA A 89 8.72 16.36 -4.46
N ASP A 90 8.46 15.16 -5.00
CA ASP A 90 7.16 14.80 -5.59
C ASP A 90 6.03 14.85 -4.56
N LEU A 91 6.31 14.39 -3.33
CA LEU A 91 5.40 14.45 -2.20
C LEU A 91 5.05 15.89 -1.82
N ASP A 92 6.05 16.78 -1.78
CA ASP A 92 5.86 18.19 -1.44
C ASP A 92 5.03 18.93 -2.51
N GLU A 93 5.28 18.65 -3.79
CA GLU A 93 4.57 19.28 -4.90
C GLU A 93 3.12 18.78 -5.01
N ARG A 94 2.90 17.46 -4.90
CA ARG A 94 1.63 16.82 -5.28
C ARG A 94 0.83 16.25 -4.11
N ARG A 95 1.42 16.14 -2.92
CA ARG A 95 0.78 15.62 -1.69
C ARG A 95 0.13 14.26 -1.96
N GLY A 96 -1.13 14.05 -1.54
CA GLY A 96 -1.90 12.83 -1.80
C GLY A 96 -2.18 12.50 -3.27
N ARG A 97 -1.67 13.28 -4.23
CA ARG A 97 -1.71 12.97 -5.67
C ARG A 97 -0.33 12.58 -6.23
N SER A 98 0.70 12.54 -5.39
CA SER A 98 2.07 12.17 -5.78
C SER A 98 2.13 10.72 -6.26
N THR A 99 3.12 10.42 -7.11
CA THR A 99 3.33 9.07 -7.63
C THR A 99 3.75 8.13 -6.51
N VAL A 100 4.58 8.61 -5.58
CA VAL A 100 5.00 7.82 -4.40
C VAL A 100 3.84 7.53 -3.44
N ALA A 101 2.94 8.48 -3.19
CA ALA A 101 1.77 8.22 -2.32
C ALA A 101 0.85 7.14 -2.91
N ARG A 102 0.64 7.16 -4.23
CA ARG A 102 -0.14 6.13 -4.92
C ARG A 102 0.52 4.76 -4.86
N ALA A 103 1.84 4.71 -5.05
CA ALA A 103 2.60 3.48 -4.93
C ALA A 103 2.53 2.89 -3.51
N VAL A 104 2.65 3.74 -2.48
CA VAL A 104 2.47 3.33 -1.08
C VAL A 104 1.06 2.81 -0.82
N VAL A 105 0.01 3.52 -1.25
CA VAL A 105 -1.38 3.04 -1.08
C VAL A 105 -1.61 1.69 -1.76
N LEU A 106 -1.04 1.47 -2.96
CA LEU A 106 -1.10 0.18 -3.62
C LEU A 106 -0.42 -0.92 -2.79
N ARG A 107 0.76 -0.64 -2.24
CA ARG A 107 1.49 -1.57 -1.37
C ARG A 107 0.73 -1.88 -0.08
N LEU A 108 0.22 -0.87 0.62
CA LEU A 108 -0.60 -1.06 1.82
C LEU A 108 -1.87 -1.88 1.51
N GLY A 109 -2.48 -1.66 0.33
CA GLY A 109 -3.60 -2.47 -0.13
C GLY A 109 -3.26 -3.95 -0.33
N ARG A 110 -2.04 -4.25 -0.78
CA ARG A 110 -1.52 -5.64 -0.88
C ARG A 110 -1.26 -6.23 0.51
N GLN A 111 -0.65 -5.47 1.42
CA GLN A 111 -0.46 -5.90 2.81
C GLN A 111 -1.81 -6.23 3.48
N LEU A 112 -2.83 -5.39 3.27
CA LEU A 112 -4.19 -5.65 3.76
C LEU A 112 -4.78 -6.92 3.14
N ASP A 113 -4.52 -7.19 1.86
CA ASP A 113 -5.01 -8.40 1.19
C ASP A 113 -4.36 -9.66 1.76
N ASP A 114 -3.07 -9.61 2.00
CA ASP A 114 -2.32 -10.70 2.61
C ASP A 114 -2.78 -10.97 4.05
N HIS A 115 -3.04 -9.92 4.83
CA HIS A 115 -3.67 -10.03 6.14
C HIS A 115 -5.08 -10.64 6.04
N ALA A 116 -5.91 -10.14 5.12
CA ALA A 116 -7.30 -10.54 4.96
C ALA A 116 -7.49 -11.95 4.37
N ARG A 117 -6.51 -12.50 3.65
CA ARG A 117 -6.52 -13.91 3.25
C ARG A 117 -6.53 -14.82 4.48
N GLY A 118 -5.94 -14.36 5.58
CA GLY A 118 -5.91 -15.06 6.84
C GLY A 118 -5.13 -16.37 6.77
N ASP A 119 -4.76 -16.87 7.93
CA ASP A 119 -4.33 -18.25 8.09
C ASP A 119 -5.23 -18.83 9.18
N PHE A 120 -6.24 -19.60 8.75
CA PHE A 120 -7.22 -20.21 9.67
C PHE A 120 -6.52 -21.02 10.77
N LEU A 121 -5.38 -21.64 10.45
CA LEU A 121 -4.61 -22.43 11.42
C LEU A 121 -3.91 -21.55 12.46
N LYS A 122 -3.46 -20.34 12.09
CA LYS A 122 -2.89 -19.37 13.04
C LYS A 122 -3.94 -18.71 13.92
N MET A 123 -5.19 -18.68 13.48
CA MET A 123 -6.33 -18.14 14.25
C MET A 123 -6.94 -19.17 15.21
N GLY A 124 -6.33 -20.36 15.33
CA GLY A 124 -6.84 -21.43 16.22
C GLY A 124 -8.08 -22.13 15.70
N PHE A 125 -8.44 -21.94 14.42
CA PHE A 125 -9.47 -22.75 13.78
C PHE A 125 -8.89 -24.10 13.38
N GLU A 126 -9.48 -25.18 13.89
CA GLU A 126 -9.21 -26.52 13.40
C GLU A 126 -10.01 -26.79 12.11
N PRO A 127 -9.42 -27.43 11.08
CA PRO A 127 -10.16 -27.85 9.90
C PRO A 127 -11.29 -28.81 10.33
N TRP A 128 -12.51 -28.55 9.84
CA TRP A 128 -13.63 -29.48 9.98
C TRP A 128 -13.85 -30.24 8.67
N PRO A 129 -13.93 -31.59 8.69
CA PRO A 129 -13.80 -32.45 9.86
C PRO A 129 -12.35 -32.55 10.37
N PRO A 130 -12.14 -32.85 11.67
CA PRO A 130 -10.81 -32.99 12.24
C PRO A 130 -10.01 -34.06 11.49
N ARG A 131 -8.70 -33.87 11.32
CA ARG A 131 -7.85 -34.90 10.71
C ARG A 131 -7.89 -36.16 11.58
N GLY A 132 -8.50 -37.24 11.06
CA GLY A 132 -8.71 -38.50 11.77
C GLY A 132 -10.14 -38.72 12.29
N GLY A 133 -11.04 -37.75 12.13
CA GLY A 133 -12.46 -37.92 12.43
C GLY A 133 -13.15 -38.72 11.32
N ALA A 134 -13.33 -40.03 11.55
CA ALA A 134 -14.28 -40.81 10.78
C ALA A 134 -15.65 -40.12 10.85
N MET A 135 -16.13 -39.62 9.73
CA MET A 135 -17.51 -39.18 9.57
C MET A 135 -18.36 -40.44 9.62
N LEU A 136 -18.79 -40.82 10.83
CA LEU A 136 -19.82 -41.83 11.01
C LEU A 136 -21.10 -41.26 10.39
N ALA A 137 -21.42 -41.79 9.22
CA ALA A 137 -22.67 -41.56 8.49
C ALA A 137 -23.88 -42.05 9.29
#